data_AF-A0A6V8L5Q1-F1
#
_entry.id   AF-A0A6V8L5Q1-F1
#
_cell.length_a   1.000
_cell.length_b   1.000
_cell.length_c   1.000
_cell.angle_alpha   90.00
_cell.angle_beta   90.00
_cell.angle_gamma   90.00
#
_symmetry.space_group_name_H-M   'P 1'
#
loop_
_entity.id
_entity.type
_entity.pdbx_description
1 polymer ?
#
loop_
_entity_poly.entity_id
_entity_poly.type
_entity_poly.pdbx_seq_one_letter_code
_entity_poly.pdbx_strand_id
1 'polypeptide(L)'
;MSVSYTVSGMREAVAENVRIELARRKMSAAELARRLGVPPQNLSRRMTGETPFDTDDLVQIANEFGISVTALLPVEQTASAS
;
A
#
# COMPACT_ATOMS: atom_id res chain seq x y z
N MET A 1 2.93 21.45 -15.53
CA MET A 1 1.87 20.44 -15.32
C MET A 1 1.79 20.22 -13.82
N SER A 2 0.73 20.70 -13.17
CA SER A 2 0.60 20.56 -11.71
C SER A 2 -0.10 19.23 -11.42
N VAL A 3 0.56 18.37 -10.65
CA VAL A 3 -0.04 17.13 -10.16
C VAL A 3 -0.89 17.48 -8.96
N SER A 4 -2.20 17.26 -9.07
CA SER A 4 -3.15 17.43 -7.98
C SER A 4 -3.50 16.06 -7.41
N TYR A 5 -2.90 15.70 -6.28
CA TYR A 5 -3.30 14.50 -5.54
C TYR A 5 -4.50 14.79 -4.65
N THR A 6 -5.51 13.92 -4.70
CA THR A 6 -6.53 13.87 -3.66
C THR A 6 -6.11 12.86 -2.59
N VAL A 7 -6.45 13.15 -1.32
CA VAL A 7 -6.09 12.24 -0.22
C VAL A 7 -6.74 10.86 -0.37
N SER A 8 -7.98 10.78 -0.89
CA SER A 8 -8.65 9.48 -1.15
C SER A 8 -7.92 8.69 -2.23
N GLY A 9 -7.58 9.34 -3.35
CA GLY A 9 -6.87 8.68 -4.46
C GLY A 9 -5.51 8.14 -4.05
N MET A 10 -4.78 8.87 -3.20
CA MET A 10 -3.51 8.39 -2.65
C MET A 10 -3.68 7.16 -1.75
N ARG A 11 -4.72 7.13 -0.90
CA ARG A 11 -5.00 5.97 -0.03
C ARG A 11 -5.34 4.73 -0.85
N GLU A 12 -6.19 4.88 -1.85
CA GLU A 12 -6.59 3.81 -2.75
C GLU A 12 -5.41 3.27 -3.56
N ALA A 13 -4.54 4.15 -4.07
CA ALA A 13 -3.35 3.77 -4.82
C ALA A 13 -2.33 3.01 -3.95
N VAL A 14 -2.10 3.46 -2.72
CA VAL A 14 -1.25 2.74 -1.76
C VAL A 14 -1.85 1.36 -1.46
N ALA A 15 -3.15 1.28 -1.17
CA ALA A 15 -3.82 0.00 -0.92
C ALA A 15 -3.70 -0.96 -2.12
N GLU A 16 -3.83 -0.46 -3.34
CA GLU A 16 -3.66 -1.25 -4.56
C GLU A 16 -2.23 -1.79 -4.71
N ASN A 17 -1.22 -0.96 -4.48
CA ASN A 17 0.17 -1.42 -4.51
C ASN A 17 0.43 -2.53 -3.48
N VAL A 18 -0.14 -2.43 -2.27
CA VAL A 18 -0.02 -3.50 -1.27
C VAL A 18 -0.71 -4.78 -1.77
N ARG A 19 -1.88 -4.70 -2.41
CA ARG A 19 -2.55 -5.89 -3.01
C ARG A 19 -1.72 -6.52 -4.12
N ILE A 20 -1.09 -5.73 -4.97
CA ILE A 20 -0.19 -6.22 -6.03
C ILE A 20 0.98 -7.00 -5.42
N GLU A 21 1.60 -6.48 -4.35
CA GLU A 21 2.71 -7.16 -3.67
C GLU A 21 2.27 -8.45 -2.96
N LEU A 22 1.06 -8.48 -2.40
CA LEU A 22 0.43 -9.69 -1.86
C LEU A 22 0.22 -10.74 -2.94
N ALA A 23 -0.33 -10.34 -4.10
CA ALA A 23 -0.59 -11.23 -5.23
C ALA A 23 0.72 -11.84 -5.78
N ARG A 24 1.77 -11.03 -5.94
CA ARG A 24 3.11 -11.49 -6.35
C ARG A 24 3.68 -12.57 -5.42
N ARG A 25 3.40 -12.46 -4.12
CA ARG A 25 3.85 -13.40 -3.09
C ARG A 25 2.88 -14.56 -2.83
N LYS A 26 1.72 -14.59 -3.49
CA LYS A 26 0.61 -15.53 -3.19
C LYS A 26 0.23 -15.51 -1.70
N MET A 27 0.28 -14.33 -1.09
CA MET A 27 0.01 -14.12 0.33
C MET A 27 -1.39 -13.51 0.49
N SER A 28 -2.16 -13.97 1.47
CA SER A 28 -3.46 -13.37 1.81
C SER A 28 -3.27 -12.14 2.72
N ALA A 29 -4.24 -11.21 2.71
CA ALA A 29 -4.23 -10.09 3.65
C ALA A 29 -4.30 -10.57 5.12
N ALA A 30 -5.03 -11.66 5.40
CA ALA A 30 -5.07 -12.24 6.74
C ALA A 30 -3.71 -12.76 7.21
N GLU A 31 -2.93 -13.37 6.31
CA GLU A 31 -1.56 -13.79 6.60
C GLU A 31 -0.65 -12.58 6.84
N LEU A 32 -0.75 -11.52 6.03
CA LEU A 32 -0.01 -10.28 6.28
C LEU A 32 -0.36 -9.70 7.65
N ALA A 33 -1.65 -9.59 8.00
CA ALA A 33 -2.07 -9.08 9.31
C ALA A 33 -1.44 -9.87 10.46
N ARG A 34 -1.43 -11.21 10.35
CA ARG A 34 -0.80 -12.10 11.32
C ARG A 34 0.71 -11.83 11.47
N ARG A 35 1.42 -11.62 10.37
CA ARG A 35 2.86 -11.35 10.36
C ARG A 35 3.23 -9.98 10.93
N LEU A 36 2.40 -8.97 10.64
CA LEU A 36 2.53 -7.64 11.21
C LEU A 36 2.09 -7.56 12.68
N GLY A 37 1.46 -8.61 13.22
CA GLY A 37 0.93 -8.59 14.58
C GLY A 37 -0.28 -7.66 14.77
N VAL A 38 -1.01 -7.35 13.69
CA VAL A 38 -2.19 -6.45 13.74
C VAL A 38 -3.50 -7.23 13.58
N PRO A 39 -4.62 -6.73 14.13
CA PRO A 39 -5.92 -7.34 13.90
C PRO A 39 -6.30 -7.35 12.41
N PRO A 40 -6.81 -8.47 11.84
CA PRO A 40 -7.20 -8.55 10.43
C PRO A 40 -8.21 -7.47 9.99
N GLN A 41 -9.11 -7.06 10.90
CA GLN A 41 -10.05 -5.97 10.62
C GLN A 41 -9.36 -4.62 10.45
N ASN A 42 -8.29 -4.35 11.19
CA ASN A 42 -7.52 -3.11 11.05
C ASN A 42 -6.90 -3.05 9.65
N LEU A 43 -6.21 -4.13 9.24
CA LEU A 43 -5.63 -4.20 7.90
C LEU A 43 -6.71 -4.13 6.81
N SER A 44 -7.85 -4.80 6.99
CA SER A 44 -8.96 -4.75 6.03
C SER A 44 -9.49 -3.33 5.81
N ARG A 45 -9.69 -2.55 6.88
CA ARG A 45 -10.12 -1.14 6.78
C ARG A 45 -9.11 -0.26 6.03
N ARG A 46 -7.81 -0.51 6.20
CA ARG A 46 -6.77 0.19 5.43
C ARG A 46 -6.78 -0.24 3.97
N MET A 47 -6.96 -1.53 3.71
CA MET A 47 -7.08 -2.07 2.36
C MET A 47 -8.32 -1.58 1.63
N THR A 48 -9.42 -1.21 2.29
CA THR A 48 -10.60 -0.65 1.63
C THR A 48 -10.59 0.88 1.53
N GLY A 49 -9.58 1.54 2.09
CA GLY A 49 -9.48 3.01 2.12
C GLY A 49 -10.29 3.70 3.22
N GLU A 50 -10.98 2.93 4.09
CA GLU A 50 -11.72 3.45 5.24
C GLU A 50 -10.79 4.20 6.21
N THR A 51 -9.60 3.65 6.41
CA THR A 51 -8.51 4.28 7.18
C THR A 51 -7.24 4.37 6.34
N PRO A 52 -6.42 5.43 6.46
CA PRO A 52 -5.16 5.51 5.72
C PRO A 52 -4.15 4.48 6.23
N PHE A 53 -3.23 4.05 5.35
CA PHE A 53 -1.91 3.57 5.78
C PHE A 53 -1.08 4.78 6.21
N ASP A 54 -0.49 4.72 7.39
CA ASP A 54 0.48 5.69 7.88
C ASP A 54 1.91 5.23 7.54
N THR A 55 2.90 6.07 7.87
CA THR A 55 4.30 5.77 7.57
C THR A 55 4.81 4.52 8.28
N ASP A 56 4.32 4.24 9.49
CA ASP A 56 4.79 3.09 10.27
C ASP A 56 4.22 1.78 9.70
N ASP A 57 2.98 1.78 9.19
CA ASP A 57 2.47 0.64 8.45
C ASP A 57 3.30 0.37 7.20
N LEU A 58 3.60 1.43 6.44
CA LEU A 58 4.32 1.30 5.17
C LEU A 58 5.72 0.72 5.40
N VAL A 59 6.41 1.16 6.45
CA VAL A 59 7.72 0.60 6.84
C VAL A 59 7.59 -0.87 7.24
N GLN A 60 6.60 -1.22 8.06
CA GLN A 60 6.40 -2.61 8.50
C GLN A 60 6.05 -3.54 7.32
N ILE A 61 5.15 -3.11 6.43
CA ILE A 61 4.77 -3.86 5.23
C ILE A 61 5.97 -4.00 4.29
N ALA A 62 6.73 -2.93 4.06
CA ALA A 62 7.91 -2.97 3.20
C ALA A 62 8.98 -3.93 3.73
N ASN A 63 9.20 -3.95 5.06
CA ASN A 63 10.09 -4.89 5.72
C ASN A 63 9.61 -6.34 5.55
N GLU A 64 8.33 -6.60 5.79
CA GLU A 64 7.73 -7.93 5.58
C GLU A 64 7.85 -8.39 4.12
N PHE A 65 7.74 -7.46 3.17
CA PHE A 65 7.85 -7.76 1.75
C PHE A 65 9.28 -7.80 1.23
N GLY A 66 10.26 -7.31 1.98
CA GLY A 66 11.66 -7.19 1.55
C GLY A 66 11.86 -6.20 0.40
N ILE A 67 11.10 -5.09 0.38
CA ILE A 67 11.16 -4.06 -0.67
C ILE A 67 11.40 -2.67 -0.08
N SER A 68 11.74 -1.69 -0.92
CA SER A 68 11.77 -0.28 -0.50
C SER A 68 10.36 0.21 -0.16
N VAL A 69 10.22 1.02 0.90
CA VAL A 69 8.95 1.67 1.27
C VAL A 69 8.36 2.50 0.12
N THR A 70 9.21 3.08 -0.72
CA THR A 70 8.79 3.85 -1.90
C THR A 70 8.07 3.01 -2.95
N ALA A 71 8.27 1.69 -2.97
CA ALA A 71 7.56 0.80 -3.90
C ALA A 71 6.07 0.62 -3.55
N LEU A 72 5.67 0.99 -2.32
CA LEU A 72 4.27 1.01 -1.91
C LEU A 72 3.55 2.30 -2.28
N LEU A 73 4.29 3.35 -2.64
CA LEU A 73 3.73 4.63 -3.07
C LEU A 73 3.42 4.59 -4.57
N PRO A 74 2.37 5.29 -5.03
CA PRO A 74 2.14 5.45 -6.45
C PRO A 74 3.34 6.15 -7.10
N VAL A 75 3.83 5.57 -8.18
CA VAL A 75 4.79 6.23 -9.06
C VAL A 75 4.02 7.13 -10.01
N GLU A 76 4.41 8.41 -10.08
CA GLU A 76 3.95 9.28 -11.14
C GLU A 76 4.38 8.68 -12.48
N GLN A 77 3.41 8.21 -13.27
CA GLN A 77 3.62 8.10 -14.71
C GLN A 77 3.67 9.53 -15.24
N THR A 78 4.84 10.16 -15.13
CA THR A 78 5.12 11.35 -15.94
C THR A 78 5.04 10.84 -17.38
N ALA A 79 3.92 11.12 -18.06
CA ALA A 79 3.74 10.72 -19.44
C ALA A 79 4.98 11.16 -20.22
N SER A 80 5.71 10.18 -20.76
CA SER A 80 6.90 10.43 -21.55
C SER A 80 6.56 11.43 -22.63
N ALA A 81 7.23 12.58 -22.60
CA ALA A 81 7.25 13.51 -23.71
C ALA A 81 7.80 12.73 -24.93
N SER A 82 6.91 12.42 -25.87
CA SER A 82 7.27 12.07 -27.24
C SER A 82 7.18 13.33 -28.09
#